data_AF-A0A482TBA3-F1
#
_entry.id   AF-A0A482TBA3-F1
#
_cell.length_a   1.000
_cell.length_b   1.000
_cell.length_c   1.000
_cell.angle_alpha   90.00
_cell.angle_beta   90.00
_cell.angle_gamma   90.00
#
_symmetry.space_group_name_H-M   'P 1'
#
loop_
_entity.id
_entity.type
_entity.pdbx_description
1 polymer ?
#
loop_
_entity_poly.entity_id
_entity_poly.type
_entity_poly.pdbx_seq_one_letter_code
_entity_poly.pdbx_strand_id
1 'polypeptide(L)'
;MGTTGLLTMGTGIGAAKPDTYPTVDDLGPFEDMTVDQMAAGAAKHPNQDRIAIVTAAFGDGIQLYIADGTRNLSDTPETVYQITQDAVAGVYEPEWKDGNRLEYVMDFTRYTRKITPSYVVLDHKTVTENVLDEEEGDD
;
A
#
# COMPACT_ATOMS: atom_id res chain seq x y z
N MET A 1 50.97 -11.02 30.32
CA MET A 1 50.52 -11.49 28.99
C MET A 1 49.29 -12.35 29.24
N GLY A 2 48.09 -12.10 28.76
CA GLY A 2 47.49 -11.04 27.96
C GLY A 2 45.98 -11.19 28.10
N THR A 3 45.29 -10.06 28.26
CA THR A 3 43.91 -9.75 27.83
C THR A 3 42.78 -10.78 28.05
N THR A 4 41.95 -10.46 29.03
CA THR A 4 40.50 -10.73 29.12
C THR A 4 39.82 -10.39 27.79
N GLY A 5 39.27 -11.40 27.10
CA GLY A 5 38.42 -11.20 25.94
C GLY A 5 36.98 -10.92 26.36
N LEU A 6 36.60 -9.64 26.37
CA LEU A 6 35.21 -9.20 26.53
C LEU A 6 34.45 -9.51 25.23
N LEU A 7 33.56 -10.50 25.24
CA LEU A 7 32.63 -10.75 24.14
C LEU A 7 31.48 -9.73 24.19
N THR A 8 31.72 -8.54 23.65
CA THR A 8 30.65 -7.62 23.26
C THR A 8 30.10 -8.08 21.91
N MET A 9 29.17 -9.03 21.93
CA MET A 9 28.30 -9.31 20.78
C MET A 9 27.11 -8.36 20.85
N GLY A 10 27.37 -7.07 20.63
CA GLY A 10 26.35 -6.09 20.32
C GLY A 10 25.88 -6.32 18.89
N THR A 11 24.98 -7.27 18.65
CA THR A 11 24.25 -7.32 17.38
C THR A 11 23.07 -6.38 17.52
N GLY A 12 23.30 -5.12 17.17
CA GLY A 12 22.25 -4.14 17.02
C GLY A 12 21.16 -4.71 16.12
N ILE A 13 19.97 -4.84 16.67
CA ILE A 13 18.74 -4.96 15.89
C ILE A 13 18.61 -3.62 15.19
N GLY A 14 19.26 -3.49 14.03
CA GLY A 14 18.96 -2.42 13.10
C GLY A 14 17.52 -2.64 12.66
N ALA A 15 16.59 -1.91 13.28
CA ALA A 15 15.25 -1.78 12.75
C ALA A 15 15.41 -1.26 11.31
N ALA A 16 15.26 -2.16 10.34
CA ALA A 16 15.17 -1.78 8.95
C ALA A 16 14.04 -0.75 8.89
N LYS A 17 14.37 0.48 8.48
CA LYS A 17 13.35 1.50 8.25
C LYS A 17 12.30 0.88 7.32
N PRO A 18 11.01 0.98 7.63
CA PRO A 18 9.98 0.43 6.77
C PRO A 18 10.20 1.00 5.36
N ASP A 19 10.28 0.15 4.35
CA ASP A 19 10.25 0.58 2.95
C ASP A 19 8.92 1.32 2.75
N THR A 20 8.99 2.66 2.73
CA THR A 20 7.87 3.54 2.41
C THR A 20 7.89 3.79 0.91
N TYR A 21 6.83 3.41 0.24
CA TYR A 21 6.64 3.66 -1.18
C TYR A 21 6.15 5.10 -1.38
N PRO A 22 6.58 5.78 -2.45
CA PRO A 22 6.03 7.09 -2.78
C PRO A 22 4.54 6.96 -3.09
N THR A 23 3.75 7.82 -2.46
CA THR A 23 2.36 8.03 -2.83
C THR A 23 2.30 8.74 -4.18
N VAL A 24 1.32 8.40 -5.01
CA VAL A 24 0.99 9.17 -6.20
C VAL A 24 0.14 10.36 -5.75
N ASP A 25 0.76 11.53 -5.61
CA ASP A 25 0.11 12.73 -5.05
C ASP A 25 -0.96 13.35 -5.97
N ASP A 26 -0.87 13.12 -7.28
CA ASP A 26 -1.83 13.63 -8.28
C ASP A 26 -2.28 12.47 -9.16
N LEU A 27 -3.50 11.98 -8.91
CA LEU A 27 -4.14 10.97 -9.76
C LEU A 27 -4.75 11.61 -11.02
N GLY A 28 -4.78 12.93 -11.12
CA GLY A 28 -5.31 13.69 -12.25
C GLY A 28 -6.73 13.25 -12.62
N PRO A 29 -7.00 12.88 -13.89
CA PRO A 29 -8.34 12.48 -14.31
C PRO A 29 -8.80 11.14 -13.73
N PHE A 30 -7.94 10.41 -13.02
CA PHE A 30 -8.21 9.09 -12.46
C PHE A 30 -8.64 9.13 -10.99
N GLU A 31 -8.73 10.32 -10.37
CA GLU A 31 -9.07 10.46 -8.94
C GLU A 31 -10.43 9.83 -8.58
N ASP A 32 -11.43 9.97 -9.45
CA ASP A 32 -12.77 9.39 -9.26
C ASP A 32 -12.92 8.01 -9.93
N MET A 33 -11.87 7.46 -10.55
CA MET A 33 -11.96 6.20 -11.29
C MET A 33 -11.82 4.99 -10.38
N THR A 34 -12.61 3.96 -10.69
CA THR A 34 -12.54 2.68 -10.00
C THR A 34 -11.31 1.89 -10.46
N VAL A 35 -10.88 0.93 -9.63
CA VAL A 35 -9.71 0.09 -9.94
C VAL A 35 -9.82 -0.61 -11.31
N ASP A 36 -10.99 -1.11 -11.70
CA ASP A 36 -11.20 -1.74 -13.02
C ASP A 36 -11.14 -0.76 -14.20
N GLN A 37 -11.38 0.54 -13.97
CA GLN A 37 -11.28 1.56 -15.00
C GLN A 37 -9.84 1.98 -15.25
N MET A 38 -9.01 2.03 -14.20
CA MET A 38 -7.61 2.46 -14.32
C MET A 38 -6.63 1.33 -14.59
N ALA A 39 -6.93 0.09 -14.18
CA ALA A 39 -5.97 -1.01 -14.21
C ALA A 39 -6.05 -1.83 -15.51
N ALA A 40 -4.89 -2.07 -16.13
CA ALA A 40 -4.74 -3.08 -17.19
C ALA A 40 -4.64 -4.51 -16.62
N GLY A 41 -4.18 -4.63 -15.37
CA GLY A 41 -4.16 -5.88 -14.63
C GLY A 41 -4.29 -5.60 -13.13
N ALA A 42 -4.98 -6.47 -12.40
CA ALA A 42 -5.23 -6.28 -10.99
C ALA A 42 -5.19 -7.59 -10.21
N ALA A 43 -4.64 -7.54 -9.00
CA ALA A 43 -4.59 -8.67 -8.07
C ALA A 43 -5.00 -8.21 -6.67
N LYS A 44 -6.14 -8.73 -6.20
CA LYS A 44 -6.68 -8.42 -4.88
C LYS A 44 -5.86 -9.09 -3.79
N HIS A 45 -5.53 -8.36 -2.73
CA HIS A 45 -4.87 -8.93 -1.58
C HIS A 45 -5.83 -9.88 -0.82
N PRO A 46 -5.38 -11.05 -0.35
CA PRO A 46 -6.28 -12.04 0.25
C PRO A 46 -6.93 -11.57 1.57
N ASN A 47 -6.22 -10.74 2.34
CA ASN A 47 -6.61 -10.42 3.73
C ASN A 47 -6.59 -8.92 4.08
N GLN A 48 -6.40 -8.03 3.11
CA GLN A 48 -6.32 -6.57 3.34
C GLN A 48 -7.10 -5.87 2.24
N ASP A 49 -7.63 -4.69 2.56
CA ASP A 49 -8.38 -3.84 1.62
C ASP A 49 -7.39 -3.06 0.74
N ARG A 50 -6.71 -3.82 -0.12
CA ARG A 50 -5.80 -3.29 -1.13
C ARG A 50 -5.72 -4.19 -2.35
N ILE A 51 -5.41 -3.58 -3.47
CA ILE A 51 -5.30 -4.25 -4.77
C ILE A 51 -3.98 -3.82 -5.42
N ALA A 52 -3.18 -4.80 -5.83
CA ALA A 52 -2.04 -4.52 -6.69
C ALA A 52 -2.54 -4.28 -8.10
N ILE A 53 -2.18 -3.15 -8.70
CA ILE A 53 -2.65 -2.74 -10.02
C ILE A 53 -1.47 -2.49 -10.94
N VAL A 54 -1.65 -2.84 -12.20
CA VAL A 54 -0.72 -2.57 -13.29
C VAL A 54 -1.38 -1.58 -14.22
N THR A 55 -0.75 -0.42 -14.42
CA THR A 55 -1.32 0.64 -15.25
C THR A 55 -0.24 1.56 -15.82
N ALA A 56 -0.57 2.27 -16.91
CA ALA A 56 0.21 3.36 -17.48
C ALA A 56 -0.44 4.73 -17.21
N ALA A 57 -1.41 4.80 -16.29
CA ALA A 57 -2.20 6.01 -16.04
C ALA A 57 -1.39 7.16 -15.41
N PHE A 58 -0.38 6.85 -14.58
CA PHE A 58 0.27 7.82 -13.68
C PHE A 58 1.69 8.20 -14.06
N GLY A 59 2.22 7.68 -15.17
CA GLY A 59 3.62 7.93 -15.55
C GLY A 59 4.02 7.26 -16.86
N ASP A 60 5.33 7.23 -17.09
CA ASP A 60 5.88 6.67 -18.31
C ASP A 60 5.96 5.14 -18.24
N GLY A 61 5.14 4.51 -19.09
CA GLY A 61 5.08 3.06 -19.23
C GLY A 61 4.16 2.36 -18.25
N ILE A 62 4.05 1.04 -18.39
CA ILE A 62 3.18 0.21 -17.57
C ILE A 62 3.93 -0.15 -16.28
N GLN A 63 3.50 0.41 -15.15
CA GLN A 63 4.14 0.22 -13.84
C GLN A 63 3.20 -0.49 -12.85
N LEU A 64 3.77 -0.96 -11.74
CA LEU A 64 3.06 -1.59 -10.63
C LEU A 64 2.80 -0.60 -9.51
N TYR A 65 1.55 -0.56 -9.07
CA TYR A 65 1.07 0.26 -7.97
C TYR A 65 0.25 -0.58 -6.98
N ILE A 66 0.05 -0.06 -5.78
CA ILE A 66 -0.91 -0.57 -4.80
C ILE A 66 -2.01 0.47 -4.64
N ALA A 67 -3.22 0.11 -5.02
CA ALA A 67 -4.44 0.81 -4.63
C ALA A 67 -4.80 0.37 -3.21
N ASP A 68 -4.69 1.28 -2.25
CA ASP A 68 -5.00 1.04 -0.84
C ASP A 68 -6.39 1.58 -0.49
N GLY A 69 -7.02 1.03 0.53
CA GLY A 69 -8.41 1.35 0.90
C GLY A 69 -9.46 0.74 -0.05
N THR A 70 -9.07 -0.22 -0.90
CA THR A 70 -9.96 -0.84 -1.90
C THR A 70 -10.09 -2.34 -1.71
N ARG A 71 -11.33 -2.82 -1.58
CA ARG A 71 -11.59 -4.25 -1.42
C ARG A 71 -11.98 -4.89 -2.74
N ASN A 72 -12.62 -4.16 -3.64
CA ASN A 72 -13.13 -4.67 -4.90
C ASN A 72 -12.63 -3.81 -6.06
N LEU A 73 -12.70 -4.36 -7.27
CA LEU A 73 -12.26 -3.65 -8.46
C LEU A 73 -13.14 -2.45 -8.79
N SER A 74 -14.40 -2.45 -8.35
CA SER A 74 -15.35 -1.34 -8.53
C SER A 74 -15.24 -0.26 -7.45
N ASP A 75 -14.27 -0.38 -6.54
CA ASP A 75 -14.04 0.64 -5.51
C ASP A 75 -13.04 1.67 -6.05
N THR A 76 -13.17 2.93 -5.61
CA THR A 76 -12.20 4.00 -5.86
C THR A 76 -11.12 3.96 -4.78
N PRO A 77 -9.82 3.99 -5.13
CA PRO A 77 -8.73 3.98 -4.15
C PRO A 77 -8.70 5.24 -3.29
N GLU A 78 -8.46 5.06 -1.98
CA GLU A 78 -8.18 6.19 -1.08
C GLU A 78 -6.76 6.71 -1.30
N THR A 79 -5.83 5.81 -1.61
CA THR A 79 -4.42 6.15 -1.85
C THR A 79 -3.81 5.16 -2.84
N VAL A 80 -2.93 5.66 -3.70
CA VAL A 80 -2.17 4.83 -4.64
C VAL A 80 -0.69 4.97 -4.35
N TYR A 81 0.00 3.85 -4.16
CA TYR A 81 1.45 3.80 -3.94
C TYR A 81 2.17 3.23 -5.14
N GLN A 82 3.27 3.84 -5.58
CA GLN A 82 4.07 3.32 -6.68
C GLN A 82 5.13 2.32 -6.18
N ILE A 83 5.10 1.10 -6.70
CA ILE A 83 6.00 0.01 -6.29
C ILE A 83 7.20 -0.13 -7.23
N THR A 84 6.99 0.09 -8.53
CA THR A 84 8.04 0.05 -9.55
C THR A 84 8.14 1.39 -10.28
N GLN A 85 9.34 1.70 -10.72
CA GLN A 85 9.67 2.87 -11.54
C GLN A 85 10.51 2.38 -12.73
N ASP A 86 10.49 3.13 -13.83
CA ASP A 86 11.40 2.98 -14.96
C ASP A 86 11.37 1.62 -15.69
N ALA A 87 10.28 0.85 -15.60
CA ALA A 87 10.10 -0.34 -16.42
C ALA A 87 10.09 0.02 -17.92
N VAL A 88 10.89 -0.68 -18.72
CA VAL A 88 11.11 -0.37 -20.16
C VAL A 88 10.09 -1.09 -21.04
N ALA A 89 9.94 -2.39 -20.85
CA ALA A 89 8.89 -3.18 -21.50
C ALA A 89 7.59 -3.09 -20.69
N GLY A 90 7.68 -2.86 -19.39
CA GLY A 90 6.54 -2.72 -18.48
C GLY A 90 6.46 -3.84 -17.44
N VAL A 91 5.45 -3.71 -16.58
CA VAL A 91 5.15 -4.69 -15.51
C VAL A 91 3.88 -5.45 -15.83
N TYR A 92 3.85 -6.74 -15.48
CA TYR A 92 2.74 -7.65 -15.75
C TYR A 92 2.57 -8.68 -14.64
N GLU A 93 1.43 -9.39 -14.70
CA GLU A 93 1.12 -10.56 -13.88
C GLU A 93 1.34 -10.33 -12.37
N PRO A 94 0.75 -9.28 -11.75
CA PRO A 94 0.85 -9.11 -10.32
C PRO A 94 0.13 -10.28 -9.62
N GLU A 95 0.76 -10.88 -8.62
CA GLU A 95 0.15 -11.94 -7.82
C GLU A 95 0.59 -11.89 -6.37
N TRP A 96 -0.37 -11.90 -5.45
CA TRP A 96 -0.09 -11.98 -4.02
C TRP A 96 0.27 -13.42 -3.63
N LYS A 97 1.44 -13.58 -3.02
CA LYS A 97 1.94 -14.77 -2.35
C LYS A 97 1.93 -14.55 -0.84
N ASP A 98 2.00 -15.63 -0.07
CA ASP A 98 2.24 -15.70 1.38
C ASP A 98 2.12 -14.36 2.14
N GLY A 99 0.87 -13.90 2.32
CA GLY A 99 0.56 -12.61 2.95
C GLY A 99 0.89 -11.42 2.06
N ASN A 100 1.89 -10.63 2.46
CA ASN A 100 2.23 -9.37 1.81
C ASN A 100 3.36 -9.50 0.77
N ARG A 101 3.61 -10.69 0.24
CA ARG A 101 4.60 -10.86 -0.83
C ARG A 101 3.90 -10.69 -2.16
N LEU A 102 4.40 -9.81 -3.00
CA LEU A 102 3.88 -9.59 -4.33
C LEU A 102 4.91 -10.10 -5.34
N GLU A 103 4.49 -11.06 -6.15
CA GLU A 103 5.22 -11.53 -7.32
C GLU A 103 4.72 -10.78 -8.55
N TYR A 104 5.63 -10.42 -9.45
CA TYR A 104 5.32 -9.73 -10.71
C TYR A 104 6.43 -9.95 -11.74
N VAL A 105 6.14 -9.72 -13.01
CA VAL A 105 7.11 -9.74 -14.10
C VAL A 105 7.39 -8.31 -14.53
N MET A 106 8.64 -7.87 -14.46
CA MET A 106 9.11 -6.57 -14.96
C MET A 106 10.20 -6.82 -16.00
N ASP A 107 10.06 -6.25 -17.19
CA ASP A 107 11.06 -6.37 -18.26
C ASP A 107 11.47 -7.83 -18.53
N PHE A 108 10.47 -8.71 -18.62
CA PHE A 108 10.60 -10.16 -18.83
C PHE A 108 11.33 -10.92 -17.71
N THR A 109 11.59 -10.27 -16.56
CA THR A 109 12.20 -10.87 -15.38
C THR A 109 11.20 -10.96 -14.24
N ARG A 110 11.12 -12.11 -13.56
CA ARG A 110 10.21 -12.30 -12.41
C ARG A 110 10.86 -11.80 -11.13
N TYR A 111 10.13 -10.97 -10.40
CA TYR A 111 10.51 -10.42 -9.11
C TYR A 111 9.52 -10.83 -8.03
N THR A 112 10.01 -10.94 -6.80
CA THR A 112 9.17 -11.10 -5.61
C THR A 112 9.58 -10.03 -4.61
N ARG A 113 8.62 -9.20 -4.19
CA ARG A 113 8.85 -8.12 -3.23
C ARG A 113 7.95 -8.27 -2.02
N LYS A 114 8.49 -8.02 -0.83
CA LYS A 114 7.66 -7.88 0.38
C LYS A 114 7.12 -6.46 0.41
N ILE A 115 5.79 -6.32 0.33
CA ILE A 115 5.10 -5.04 0.45
C ILE A 115 4.80 -4.79 1.91
N THR A 116 5.15 -3.60 2.41
CA THR A 116 4.79 -3.18 3.77
C THR A 116 3.26 -3.23 3.93
N PRO A 117 2.71 -3.73 5.05
CA PRO A 117 1.27 -3.61 5.30
C PRO A 117 0.84 -2.15 5.27
N SER A 118 -0.42 -1.91 4.91
CA SER A 118 -0.98 -0.57 5.05
C SER A 118 -1.01 -0.17 6.53
N TYR A 119 -0.54 1.04 6.82
CA TYR A 119 -0.62 1.68 8.12
C TYR A 119 -1.57 2.89 8.05
N VAL A 120 -2.69 2.77 7.33
CA VAL A 120 -3.79 3.72 7.54
C VAL A 120 -4.18 3.61 9.01
N VAL A 121 -3.71 4.57 9.80
CA VAL A 121 -4.11 4.77 11.17
C VAL A 121 -5.61 4.89 11.09
N LEU A 122 -6.35 3.93 11.63
CA LEU A 122 -7.76 4.09 11.92
C LEU A 122 -7.87 5.37 12.74
N ASP A 123 -8.21 6.47 12.07
CA ASP A 123 -8.65 7.68 12.73
C ASP A 123 -9.89 7.23 13.50
N HIS A 124 -9.68 6.96 14.78
CA HIS A 124 -10.74 6.61 15.70
C HIS A 124 -11.66 7.81 15.69
N LYS A 125 -12.67 7.73 14.82
CA LYS A 125 -13.84 8.59 14.74
C LYS A 125 -14.21 8.93 16.18
N THR A 126 -13.85 10.14 16.60
CA THR A 126 -14.28 10.69 17.87
C THR A 126 -15.79 10.79 17.72
N VAL A 127 -16.50 9.78 18.23
CA VAL A 127 -17.94 9.86 18.40
C VAL A 127 -18.11 10.92 19.46
N THR A 128 -18.24 12.17 19.04
CA THR A 128 -18.81 13.20 19.88
C THR A 128 -20.23 12.73 20.16
N GLU A 129 -20.42 12.04 21.28
CA GLU A 129 -21.73 11.87 21.89
C GLU A 129 -22.28 13.28 22.07
N ASN A 130 -23.19 13.68 21.18
CA ASN A 130 -24.09 14.79 21.46
C ASN A 130 -24.94 14.32 22.64
N VAL A 131 -24.53 14.74 23.84
CA VAL A 131 -25.36 14.69 25.03
C VAL A 131 -26.60 15.54 24.70
N LEU A 132 -27.76 14.89 24.63
CA LEU A 132 -29.04 15.57 24.57
C LEU A 132 -29.22 16.28 25.93
N ASP A 133 -29.09 17.59 25.96
CA ASP A 133 -29.69 18.39 27.03
C ASP A 133 -31.22 18.33 26.82
N GLU A 134 -31.86 17.43 27.57
CA GLU A 134 -33.28 17.52 27.89
C GLU A 134 -33.47 18.75 28.78
N GLU A 135 -33.73 19.91 28.19
CA GLU A 135 -34.37 21.01 28.94
C GLU A 135 -35.86 20.68 29.03
N GLU A 136 -36.23 20.17 30.22
CA GLU A 136 -37.58 20.16 30.76
C GLU A 136 -38.33 21.45 30.40
N GLY A 137 -39.42 21.29 29.66
CA GLY A 137 -40.53 22.21 29.77
C GLY A 137 -41.35 21.84 31.00
N ASP A 138 -41.51 22.78 31.93
CA ASP A 138 -42.66 22.83 32.83
C ASP A 138 -42.97 24.29 33.20
N ASP A 139 -44.17 24.71 32.79
CA ASP A 139 -45.05 25.82 33.20
C ASP A 139 -44.51 27.21 33.62
#